data_AF-A0A7C7TJ15-F1
#
_entry.id   AF-A0A7C7TJ15-F1
#
_cell.length_a   1.000
_cell.length_b   1.000
_cell.length_c   1.000
_cell.angle_alpha   90.00
_cell.angle_beta   90.00
_cell.angle_gamma   90.00
#
_symmetry.space_group_name_H-M   'P 1'
#
loop_
_entity.id
_entity.type
_entity.pdbx_description
1 polymer ?
#
loop_
_entity_poly.entity_id
_entity_poly.type
_entity_poly.pdbx_seq_one_letter_code
_entity_poly.pdbx_strand_id
1 'polypeptide(L)' 'MSGIDSALWDIRGKALDAPWRDDIMTHPFEIENGNLLVHNRPGLGSDLIESELEKHPWTGGNNW' A
#
# COMPACT_ATOMS: atom_id res chain seq x y z
N MET A 1 -10.98 -5.01 24.88
CA MET A 1 -11.02 -4.98 23.40
C MET A 1 -11.77 -6.22 22.96
N SER A 2 -12.92 -6.04 22.33
CA SER A 2 -13.76 -7.16 21.88
C SER A 2 -13.28 -7.64 20.51
N GLY A 3 -13.55 -8.89 20.13
CA GLY A 3 -13.16 -9.43 18.82
C GLY A 3 -13.72 -8.64 17.62
N ILE A 4 -14.73 -7.80 17.84
CA ILE A 4 -15.31 -6.90 16.84
C ILE A 4 -14.33 -5.76 16.49
N ASP A 5 -13.55 -5.26 17.46
CA ASP A 5 -12.62 -4.14 17.25
C ASP A 5 -11.44 -4.55 16.37
N SER A 6 -10.94 -5.78 16.52
CA SER A 6 -9.88 -6.35 15.68
C SER A 6 -10.35 -6.62 14.25
N ALA A 7 -11.56 -7.16 14.08
CA ALA A 7 -12.13 -7.37 12.74
C ALA A 7 -12.41 -6.05 12.02
N LEU A 8 -12.83 -5.01 12.77
CA LEU A 8 -13.01 -3.67 12.24
C LEU A 8 -11.68 -3.04 11.81
N TRP A 9 -10.60 -3.31 12.57
CA TRP A 9 -9.24 -2.91 12.20
C TRP A 9 -8.71 -3.63 10.97
N ASP A 10 -9.02 -4.91 10.76
CA ASP A 10 -8.60 -5.66 9.56
C ASP A 10 -9.35 -5.19 8.30
N ILE A 11 -10.66 -4.94 8.43
CA ILE A 11 -11.50 -4.37 7.35
C ILE A 11 -11.04 -2.96 7.01
N ARG A 12 -10.71 -2.14 8.01
CA ARG A 12 -10.14 -0.79 7.80
C ARG A 12 -8.71 -0.86 7.31
N GLY A 13 -7.89 -1.80 7.77
CA GLY A 13 -6.50 -2.02 7.36
C GLY A 13 -6.37 -2.32 5.87
N LYS A 14 -7.23 -3.20 5.34
CA LYS A 14 -7.35 -3.44 3.90
C LYS A 14 -7.94 -2.26 3.12
N ALA A 15 -8.65 -1.36 3.80
CA ALA A 15 -9.15 -0.11 3.24
C ALA A 15 -8.25 1.11 3.51
N LEU A 16 -7.12 0.93 4.21
CA LEU A 16 -6.20 2.00 4.63
C LEU A 16 -5.06 2.21 3.64
N ASP A 17 -4.76 1.21 2.79
CA ASP A 17 -3.91 1.43 1.62
C ASP A 17 -4.71 2.12 0.52
N ALA A 18 -4.03 2.99 -0.22
CA ALA A 18 -4.61 3.59 -1.40
C ALA A 18 -4.93 2.49 -2.42
N PRO A 19 -6.15 2.43 -3.00
CA PRO A 19 -6.51 1.38 -3.96
C PRO A 19 -5.65 1.41 -5.23
N TRP A 20 -5.02 2.56 -5.50
CA TRP A 20 -4.11 2.83 -6.61
C TRP A 20 -2.62 2.64 -6.24
N ARG A 21 -2.30 2.15 -5.03
CA ARG A 21 -0.92 2.00 -4.57
C ARG A 21 -0.07 1.15 -5.52
N ASP A 22 -0.59 0.03 -5.99
CA ASP A 22 0.17 -0.88 -6.84
C ASP A 22 0.31 -0.32 -8.25
N ASP A 23 -0.66 0.47 -8.72
CA ASP A 23 -0.63 1.10 -10.04
C ASP A 23 0.52 2.12 -10.18
N ILE A 24 0.94 2.75 -9.07
CA ILE A 24 2.06 3.70 -9.06
C ILE A 24 3.43 3.04 -8.89
N MET A 25 3.52 1.70 -8.86
CA MET A 25 4.77 0.97 -8.65
C MET A 25 5.19 0.22 -9.91
N THR A 26 6.48 0.31 -10.26
CA THR A 26 7.05 -0.50 -11.34
C THR A 26 7.01 -2.00 -11.03
N HIS A 27 7.14 -2.36 -9.75
CA HIS A 27 7.10 -3.75 -9.27
C HIS A 27 6.37 -3.81 -7.91
N PRO A 28 5.04 -3.98 -7.90
CA PRO A 28 4.28 -4.14 -6.67
C PRO A 28 4.84 -5.23 -5.77
N PHE A 29 4.67 -5.03 -4.45
CA PHE A 29 5.18 -5.97 -3.47
C PHE A 29 4.30 -7.20 -3.36
N GLU A 30 4.94 -8.36 -3.38
CA GLU A 30 4.26 -9.66 -3.26
C GLU A 30 4.17 -10.06 -1.79
N ILE A 31 2.95 -10.36 -1.33
CA ILE A 31 2.68 -10.87 0.01
C ILE A 31 2.28 -12.34 -0.09
N GLU A 32 3.01 -13.22 0.58
CA GLU A 32 2.69 -14.64 0.71
C GLU A 32 2.50 -15.03 2.16
N ASN A 33 1.35 -15.61 2.49
CA ASN A 33 1.01 -16.08 3.84
C ASN A 33 1.23 -15.00 4.93
N GLY A 34 0.91 -13.75 4.59
CA GLY A 34 1.09 -12.61 5.50
C GLY A 34 2.53 -12.10 5.61
N ASN A 35 3.46 -12.60 4.81
CA ASN A 35 4.85 -12.16 4.80
C ASN A 35 5.16 -11.46 3.48
N LEU A 36 5.89 -10.35 3.55
CA LEU A 36 6.46 -9.70 2.39
C LEU A 36 7.56 -10.58 1.80
N LEU A 37 7.43 -10.95 0.53
CA LEU A 37 8.50 -11.63 -0.19
C LEU A 37 9.63 -10.65 -0.51
N VAL A 38 10.84 -10.97 -0.04
CA VAL A 38 12.03 -10.17 -0.31
C VAL A 38 12.58 -10.52 -1.69
N HIS A 39 12.72 -9.51 -2.55
CA HIS A 39 13.30 -9.66 -3.88
C HIS A 39 14.83 -9.48 -3.88
N ASN A 40 15.47 -9.98 -4.94
CA ASN A 40 16.90 -9.75 -5.21
C ASN A 40 17.16 -8.50 -6.08
N ARG A 41 16.13 -7.69 -6.39
CA ARG A 41 16.29 -6.44 -7.15
C ARG A 41 17.03 -5.39 -6.30
N PRO A 42 17.84 -4.50 -6.90
CA PRO A 42 18.55 -3.45 -6.16
C PRO A 42 17.62 -2.51 -5.39
N GLY A 43 18.14 -1.91 -4.31
CA GLY A 43 17.42 -0.92 -3.53
C GLY A 43 16.15 -1.48 -2.87
N LEU A 44 15.05 -0.73 -2.96
CA LEU A 44 13.73 -1.16 -2.50
C LEU A 44 13.03 -2.10 -3.50
N GLY A 45 13.68 -2.43 -4.62
CA GLY A 45 13.20 -3.31 -5.69
C GLY A 45 11.89 -2.93 -6.36
N SER A 46 11.46 -1.69 -6.20
CA SER A 46 10.48 -1.01 -7.04
C SER A 46 10.77 0.49 -7.02
N ASP A 47 10.53 1.12 -8.16
CA ASP A 47 10.44 2.57 -8.30
C ASP A 47 8.99 3.03 -8.51
N LEU A 48 8.77 4.34 -8.41
CA LEU A 48 7.50 5.01 -8.68
C LEU A 48 7.29 5.24 -10.18
N ILE A 49 6.07 5.02 -10.65
CA ILE A 49 5.61 5.39 -11.98
C ILE A 49 4.99 6.79 -11.89
N GLU A 50 5.78 7.81 -12.17
CA GLU A 50 5.37 9.23 -12.02
C GLU A 50 4.07 9.56 -12.77
N SER A 51 3.88 9.03 -13.98
CA SER A 51 2.66 9.27 -14.77
C SER A 51 1.39 8.69 -14.14
N GLU A 52 1.51 7.65 -13.31
CA GLU A 52 0.40 7.10 -12.56
C GLU A 52 0.19 7.88 -11.26
N LEU A 53 1.29 8.29 -10.61
CA LEU A 53 1.25 9.12 -9.40
C LEU A 53 0.52 10.46 -9.64
N GLU A 54 0.74 11.09 -10.80
CA GLU A 54 0.07 12.33 -11.21
C GLU A 54 -1.46 12.25 -11.24
N LYS A 55 -2.04 11.04 -11.39
CA LYS A 55 -3.49 10.81 -11.38
C LYS A 55 -4.09 10.88 -9.98
N HIS A 56 -3.25 10.86 -8.95
CA HIS A 56 -3.65 10.80 -7.54
C HIS A 56 -3.10 12.00 -6.74
N PRO A 57 -3.41 13.25 -7.15
CA PRO A 57 -2.94 14.41 -6.43
C PRO A 57 -3.52 14.43 -5.02
N TRP A 58 -2.73 14.93 -4.06
CA TRP A 58 -3.21 15.13 -2.70
C TRP A 58 -4.38 16.12 -2.68
N THR A 59 -5.50 15.72 -2.08
CA THR A 59 -6.77 16.46 -2.14
C THR A 59 -7.03 17.36 -0.92
N GLY A 60 -6.06 17.52 -0.02
CA GLY A 60 -6.22 18.29 1.21
C GLY A 60 -6.67 17.45 2.40
N GLY A 61 -5.79 17.31 3.40
CA GLY A 61 -6.03 16.65 4.68
C GLY A 61 -4.80 16.80 5.59
N ASN A 62 -4.98 16.98 6.90
CA ASN A 62 -3.86 17.07 7.82
C ASN A 62 -3.48 15.66 8.29
N ASN A 63 -2.38 15.12 7.76
CA ASN A 63 -1.84 13.81 8.13
C ASN A 63 -0.41 13.93 8.71
N TRP A 64 -0.19 15.03 9.43
CA TRP A 64 0.94 15.26 10.35
C TRP A 64 0.38 15.56 11.74
#